data_AF-A0A7X3PTB3-F1
#
_entry.id   AF-A0A7X3PTB3-F1
#
_cell.length_a   1.000
_cell.length_b   1.000
_cell.length_c   1.000
_cell.angle_alpha   90.00
_cell.angle_beta   90.00
_cell.angle_gamma   90.00
#
_symmetry.space_group_name_H-M   'P 1'
#
loop_
_entity.id
_entity.type
_entity.pdbx_description
1 polymer ?
#
loop_
_entity_poly.entity_id
_entity_poly.type
_entity_poly.pdbx_seq_one_letter_code
_entity_poly.pdbx_strand_id
1 'polypeptide(L)' 'DLIAPASGEVLEVNDSLAEEAEQINEDPYGGGWLLKIRIDDSADLEDLLSAQDYADLIANH' A
#
# COMPACT_ATOMS: atom_id res chain seq x y z
N ASP A 1 -6.96 5.29 10.13
CA ASP A 1 -6.59 3.86 10.26
C ASP A 1 -5.91 3.39 8.99
N LEU A 2 -4.91 2.53 9.13
CA LEU A 2 -4.26 1.83 8.02
C LEU A 2 -4.70 0.37 8.07
N ILE A 3 -5.31 -0.11 6.98
CA ILE A 3 -5.76 -1.50 6.86
C ILE A 3 -4.80 -2.23 5.95
N ALA A 4 -4.23 -3.33 6.43
CA ALA A 4 -3.34 -4.16 5.62
C ALA A 4 -4.15 -4.87 4.51
N PRO A 5 -3.63 -4.95 3.27
CA PRO A 5 -4.33 -5.56 2.15
C PRO A 5 -4.29 -7.09 2.15
N ALA A 6 -3.37 -7.70 2.89
CA ALA A 6 -3.18 -9.15 2.97
C ALA A 6 -2.65 -9.56 4.34
N SER A 7 -2.82 -10.84 4.70
CA SER A 7 -2.23 -11.41 5.91
C SER A 7 -0.73 -11.62 5.72
N GLY A 8 0.05 -11.30 6.76
CA GLY A 8 1.49 -11.43 6.67
C GLY A 8 2.27 -10.87 7.85
N GLU A 9 3.58 -10.83 7.69
CA GLU A 9 4.54 -10.29 8.66
C GLU A 9 5.16 -8.99 8.14
N VAL A 10 5.22 -7.95 8.99
CA VAL A 10 5.91 -6.70 8.67
C VAL A 10 7.42 -6.94 8.66
N LEU A 11 8.06 -6.66 7.54
CA LEU A 11 9.51 -6.74 7.37
C LEU A 11 10.20 -5.41 7.59
N GLU A 12 9.56 -4.32 7.18
CA GLU A 12 10.14 -2.97 7.17
C GLU A 12 9.04 -1.93 7.33
N VAL A 13 9.35 -0.86 8.05
CA VAL A 13 8.53 0.36 8.16
C VAL A 13 9.36 1.51 7.60
N ASN A 14 8.72 2.43 6.88
CA ASN A 14 9.44 3.57 6.33
C ASN A 14 9.67 4.65 7.39
N ASP A 15 10.79 4.54 8.10
CA ASP A 15 11.16 5.50 9.15
C ASP A 15 11.40 6.92 8.60
N SER A 16 11.65 7.10 7.29
CA SER A 16 11.84 8.45 6.72
C SER A 16 10.60 9.31 6.84
N LEU A 17 9.41 8.70 6.83
CA LEU A 17 8.13 9.40 6.95
C LEU A 17 7.89 10.00 8.34
N ALA A 18 8.65 9.58 9.35
CA ALA A 18 8.60 10.19 10.67
C ALA A 18 9.17 11.63 10.66
N GLU A 19 10.13 11.89 9.77
CA GLU A 19 10.77 13.20 9.59
C GLU A 19 10.18 13.95 8.38
N GLU A 20 9.82 13.22 7.31
CA GLU A 20 9.41 13.76 6.01
C GLU A 20 8.03 13.24 5.59
N ALA A 21 7.00 13.49 6.40
CA ALA A 21 5.64 13.02 6.13
C ALA A 21 5.07 13.53 4.78
N GLU A 22 5.59 14.63 4.24
CA GLU A 22 5.18 15.21 2.95
C GLU A 22 5.48 14.29 1.75
N GLN A 23 6.48 13.40 1.87
CA GLN A 23 6.84 12.45 0.81
C GLN A 23 5.66 11.55 0.40
N ILE A 24 4.74 11.24 1.32
CA ILE A 24 3.54 10.45 0.99
C ILE A 24 2.65 11.14 -0.06
N ASN A 25 2.66 12.47 -0.10
CA ASN A 25 1.86 13.24 -1.04
C ASN A 25 2.61 13.48 -2.36
N GLU A 26 3.93 13.67 -2.29
CA GLU A 26 4.77 13.98 -3.46
C GLU A 26 5.10 12.74 -4.30
N ASP A 27 5.44 11.62 -3.65
CA ASP A 27 5.84 10.38 -4.30
C ASP A 27 5.26 9.14 -3.57
N PRO A 28 3.92 8.95 -3.61
CA PRO A 28 3.22 7.91 -2.83
C PRO A 28 3.65 6.47 -3.14
N TYR A 29 4.20 6.22 -4.34
CA TYR A 29 4.60 4.88 -4.78
C TYR A 29 6.12 4.67 -4.79
N GLY A 30 6.91 5.74 -4.77
CA GLY A 30 8.37 5.70 -4.61
C GLY A 30 8.77 5.90 -3.16
N GLY A 31 9.24 7.10 -2.80
CA GLY A 31 9.72 7.42 -1.45
C GLY A 31 8.66 7.34 -0.34
N GLY A 32 7.39 7.54 -0.68
CA GLY A 32 6.25 7.61 0.23
C GLY A 32 5.64 6.27 0.67
N TRP A 33 6.29 5.12 0.40
CA TRP A 33 5.79 3.81 0.85
C TRP A 33 5.69 3.75 2.38
N LEU A 34 4.73 3.00 2.91
CA LEU A 34 4.47 2.95 4.36
C LEU A 34 5.19 1.79 5.07
N LEU A 35 5.00 0.58 4.56
CA LEU A 35 5.49 -0.65 5.14
C LEU A 35 5.70 -1.71 4.05
N LYS A 36 6.63 -2.64 4.29
CA LYS A 36 6.82 -3.84 3.48
C LYS A 36 6.43 -5.04 4.30
N ILE A 37 5.60 -5.90 3.73
CA ILE A 37 5.15 -7.13 4.36
C ILE A 37 5.58 -8.34 3.54
N ARG A 38 5.91 -9.43 4.26
CA ARG A 38 5.96 -10.77 3.69
C ARG A 38 4.55 -11.31 3.69
N ILE A 39 4.02 -11.60 2.52
CA ILE A 39 2.70 -12.19 2.35
C ILE A 39 2.78 -13.68 2.70
N ASP A 40 1.88 -14.14 3.56
CA ASP A 40 1.83 -15.54 3.98
C ASP A 40 1.03 -16.42 3.00
N ASP A 41 -0.06 -15.89 2.43
CA ASP A 41 -0.89 -16.57 1.43
C ASP A 41 -1.02 -15.74 0.15
N SER A 42 -0.58 -16.29 -0.99
CA SER A 42 -0.72 -15.60 -2.28
C SER A 42 -2.16 -15.47 -2.75
N ALA A 43 -3.10 -16.27 -2.22
CA ALA A 43 -4.52 -16.16 -2.54
C ALA A 43 -5.10 -14.80 -2.10
N ASP A 44 -4.56 -14.18 -1.05
CA ASP A 44 -4.97 -12.84 -0.61
C ASP A 44 -4.75 -11.76 -1.69
N LEU A 45 -3.87 -12.03 -2.67
CA LEU A 45 -3.63 -11.12 -3.79
C LEU A 45 -4.68 -11.22 -4.90
N GLU A 46 -5.42 -12.34 -4.98
CA GLU A 46 -6.42 -12.59 -6.03
C GLU A 46 -7.66 -11.70 -5.86
N ASP A 47 -7.97 -11.31 -4.63
CA ASP A 47 -9.09 -10.43 -4.29
C ASP A 47 -8.75 -8.93 -4.42
N LEU A 48 -7.50 -8.59 -4.73
CA LEU A 48 -7.07 -7.20 -4.90
C LEU A 48 -7.44 -6.66 -6.28
N LEU A 49 -7.68 -5.36 -6.34
CA LEU A 49 -8.03 -4.67 -7.57
C LEU A 49 -6.80 -4.50 -8.46
N SER A 50 -7.00 -4.73 -9.76
CA SER A 50 -6.02 -4.26 -10.75
C SER A 50 -6.01 -2.73 -10.81
N ALA A 51 -4.97 -2.14 -11.41
CA ALA A 51 -4.91 -0.70 -11.61
C ALA A 51 -6.10 -0.15 -12.41
N GLN A 52 -6.62 -0.94 -13.37
CA GLN A 52 -7.79 -0.58 -14.16
C GLN A 52 -9.06 -0.65 -13.32
N ASP A 53 -9.26 -1.73 -12.57
CA ASP A 53 -10.46 -1.90 -11.73
C ASP A 53 -10.54 -0.81 -10.66
N TYR A 54 -9.40 -0.40 -10.10
CA TYR A 54 -9.34 0.71 -9.15
C TYR A 54 -9.67 2.05 -9.81
N ALA A 55 -9.16 2.33 -11.02
CA ALA A 55 -9.49 3.54 -11.76
C ALA A 55 -11.00 3.62 -12.08
N ASP A 56 -11.60 2.50 -12.49
CA ASP A 56 -13.03 2.40 -12.77
C ASP A 56 -13.88 2.57 -11.51
N LEU A 57 -13.45 2.04 -10.37
CA LEU A 57 -14.11 2.26 -9.08
C LEU A 57 -14.17 3.76 -8.73
N ILE A 58 -13.06 4.48 -8.90
CA ILE A 58 -12.99 5.92 -8.60
C ILE A 58 -13.78 6.75 -9.62
N ALA A 59 -13.74 6.40 -10.92
CA ALA A 59 -14.46 7.14 -11.96
C ALA A 59 -15.99 7.05 -11.86
N ASN A 60 -16.51 6.02 -11.20
CA ASN A 60 -17.94 5.79 -10.97
C ASN A 60 -18.46 6.36 -9.64
N HIS A 61 -17.62 7.08 -8.89
CA HIS A 61 -17.92 7.74 -7.62
C HIS A 61 -17.75 9.26 -7.72
#